data_AF-A0A951CSC6-F1
#
_entry.id   AF-A0A951CSC6-F1
#
_cell.length_a   1.000
_cell.length_b   1.000
_cell.length_c   1.000
_cell.angle_alpha   90.00
_cell.angle_beta   90.00
_cell.angle_gamma   90.00
#
_symmetry.space_group_name_H-M   'P 1'
#
loop_
_entity.id
_entity.type
_entity.pdbx_description
1 polymer ?
#
loop_
_entity_poly.entity_id
_entity_poly.type
_entity_poly.pdbx_seq_one_letter_code
_entity_poly.pdbx_strand_id
1 'polypeptide(L)'
;MTTNLKSKTARQNGARSKGPVTPEGKAASSQNSIRHGMLSQTVVLEGESKDLFEQLLTSITTEIQPRTPIETGLVERMAIAHWRQMRTWAVQKASLDVEMARPENTSGSKPARFAGVFKSLSDNSNLLNLVNCYESSFERSYYRALSYLMKLRESPATQAPDPNLLPLLTCAHATWTPDEVGLPNEPTPEQPS
;
A
#
# COMPACT_ATOMS: atom_id res chain seq x y z
N MET A 1 -9.97 12.57 -20.10
CA MET A 1 -11.39 12.27 -19.80
C MET A 1 -11.47 11.19 -18.70
N THR A 2 -10.91 11.41 -17.51
CA THR A 2 -10.77 10.39 -16.45
C THR A 2 -11.19 10.90 -15.06
N THR A 3 -11.32 12.21 -14.91
CA THR A 3 -11.65 12.93 -13.67
C THR A 3 -13.12 12.76 -13.25
N ASN A 4 -14.04 12.63 -14.21
CA ASN A 4 -15.48 12.52 -13.92
C ASN A 4 -15.88 11.15 -13.33
N LEU A 5 -15.24 10.05 -13.75
CA LEU A 5 -15.52 8.72 -13.20
C LEU A 5 -15.07 8.62 -11.74
N LYS A 6 -13.86 9.09 -11.42
CA LYS A 6 -13.33 9.08 -10.04
C LYS A 6 -14.24 9.84 -9.07
N SER A 7 -14.70 11.03 -9.46
CA SER A 7 -15.62 11.85 -8.66
C SER A 7 -16.96 11.15 -8.41
N LYS A 8 -17.51 10.46 -9.43
CA LYS A 8 -18.79 9.75 -9.31
C LYS A 8 -18.69 8.53 -8.40
N THR A 9 -17.60 7.77 -8.49
CA THR A 9 -17.32 6.62 -7.60
C THR A 9 -17.10 7.08 -6.16
N ALA A 10 -16.33 8.15 -5.93
CA ALA A 10 -16.12 8.71 -4.60
C ALA A 10 -17.45 9.18 -3.96
N ARG A 11 -18.33 9.82 -4.74
CA ARG A 11 -19.67 10.24 -4.29
C ARG A 11 -20.57 9.06 -3.92
N GLN A 12 -20.55 7.99 -4.71
CA GLN A 12 -21.33 6.77 -4.43
C GLN A 12 -20.82 6.03 -3.19
N ASN A 13 -19.51 5.98 -2.97
CA ASN A 13 -18.92 5.35 -1.80
C ASN A 13 -19.20 6.17 -0.52
N GLY A 14 -19.05 7.50 -0.59
CA GLY A 14 -19.36 8.40 0.52
C GLY A 14 -20.83 8.38 0.93
N ALA A 15 -21.75 8.15 -0.01
CA ALA A 15 -23.19 8.02 0.28
C ALA A 15 -23.56 6.70 0.98
N ARG A 16 -22.72 5.66 0.87
CA ARG A 16 -22.95 4.34 1.51
C ARG A 16 -22.36 4.24 2.91
N SER A 17 -21.30 5.00 3.21
CA SER A 17 -20.73 5.03 4.56
C SER A 17 -21.45 6.06 5.43
N LYS A 18 -22.23 5.61 6.41
CA LYS A 18 -22.66 6.47 7.53
C LYS A 18 -21.41 6.74 8.36
N GLY A 19 -20.71 7.84 8.06
CA GLY A 19 -19.50 8.24 8.78
C GLY A 19 -19.77 8.39 10.28
N PRO A 20 -18.71 8.46 11.12
CA PRO A 20 -18.88 8.52 12.56
C PRO A 20 -19.65 9.76 13.00
N VAL A 21 -20.68 9.55 13.82
CA VAL A 21 -21.58 10.61 14.30
C VAL A 21 -21.13 11.18 15.64
N THR A 22 -20.39 10.39 16.44
CA THR A 22 -19.90 10.79 17.77
C THR A 22 -18.59 11.59 17.68
N PRO A 23 -18.31 12.50 18.62
CA PRO A 23 -17.03 13.22 18.70
C PRO A 23 -15.82 12.27 18.74
N GLU A 24 -15.90 11.20 19.53
CA GLU A 24 -14.85 10.18 19.66
C GLU A 24 -14.67 9.42 18.34
N GLY A 25 -15.77 9.07 17.67
CA GLY A 25 -15.74 8.42 16.36
C GLY A 25 -15.15 9.34 15.29
N LYS A 26 -15.44 10.64 15.33
CA LYS A 26 -14.84 11.63 14.42
C LYS A 26 -13.35 11.79 14.67
N ALA A 27 -12.90 11.84 15.92
CA ALA A 27 -11.49 11.90 16.27
C ALA A 27 -10.74 10.64 15.79
N ALA A 28 -11.29 9.45 16.08
CA ALA A 28 -10.73 8.19 15.61
C ALA A 28 -10.68 8.11 14.07
N SER A 29 -11.74 8.57 13.39
CA SER A 29 -11.77 8.62 11.92
C SER A 29 -10.78 9.63 11.35
N SER A 30 -10.58 10.77 12.01
CA SER A 30 -9.59 11.77 11.60
C SER A 30 -8.17 11.22 11.75
N GLN A 31 -7.87 10.55 12.86
CA GLN A 31 -6.57 9.90 13.08
C GLN A 31 -6.32 8.77 12.06
N ASN A 32 -7.34 7.97 11.76
CA ASN A 32 -7.25 6.93 10.74
C ASN A 32 -7.03 7.52 9.34
N SER A 33 -7.73 8.61 8.99
CA SER A 33 -7.53 9.30 7.70
C SER A 33 -6.10 9.82 7.55
N ILE A 34 -5.56 10.48 8.58
CA ILE A 34 -4.18 10.95 8.60
C ILE A 34 -3.18 9.78 8.45
N ARG A 35 -3.40 8.69 9.19
CA ARG A 35 -2.54 7.50 9.13
C ARG A 35 -2.56 6.84 7.76
N HIS A 36 -3.75 6.61 7.22
CA HIS A 36 -3.93 6.01 5.90
C HIS A 36 -3.29 6.87 4.80
N GLY A 37 -3.39 8.20 4.91
CA GLY A 37 -2.70 9.13 4.01
C GLY A 37 -1.17 9.05 4.11
N MET A 38 -0.59 8.89 5.30
CA MET A 38 0.87 8.70 5.45
C MET A 38 1.34 7.35 4.91
N LEU A 39 0.54 6.29 5.14
CA LEU A 39 0.85 4.97 4.61
C LEU A 39 0.78 4.94 3.09
N SER A 40 -0.23 5.59 2.49
CA SER A 40 -0.38 5.70 1.04
C SER A 40 0.80 6.43 0.42
N GLN A 41 1.28 7.52 1.03
CA GLN A 41 2.49 8.22 0.59
C GLN A 41 3.76 7.37 0.60
N THR A 42 3.83 6.39 1.50
CA THR A 42 5.02 5.54 1.66
C THR A 42 5.00 4.32 0.74
N VAL A 43 3.82 3.73 0.53
CA VAL A 43 3.68 2.43 -0.14
C VAL A 43 3.45 2.57 -1.64
N VAL A 44 2.71 3.60 -2.04
CA VAL A 44 2.28 3.86 -3.41
C VAL A 44 3.40 4.58 -4.16
N LEU A 45 3.82 4.02 -5.30
CA LEU A 45 4.87 4.59 -6.13
C LEU A 45 4.35 5.77 -6.98
N GLU A 46 5.28 6.52 -7.55
CA GLU A 46 4.94 7.51 -8.57
C GLU A 46 4.21 6.84 -9.75
N GLY A 47 3.13 7.47 -10.23
CA GLY A 47 2.26 6.92 -11.28
C GLY A 47 1.18 5.96 -10.78
N GLU A 48 1.23 5.52 -9.52
CA GLU A 48 0.20 4.68 -8.92
C GLU A 48 -0.92 5.50 -8.24
N SER A 49 -2.11 4.90 -8.09
CA SER A 49 -3.27 5.60 -7.56
C SER A 49 -3.38 5.49 -6.03
N LYS A 50 -2.98 6.55 -5.31
CA LYS A 50 -3.13 6.66 -3.85
C LYS A 50 -4.57 6.41 -3.39
N ASP A 51 -5.55 7.00 -4.08
CA ASP A 51 -6.97 6.82 -3.78
C ASP A 51 -7.42 5.34 -3.81
N LEU A 52 -6.83 4.52 -4.68
CA LEU A 52 -7.19 3.10 -4.80
C LEU A 52 -6.54 2.29 -3.68
N PHE A 53 -5.32 2.65 -3.27
CA PHE A 53 -4.69 2.06 -2.09
C PHE A 53 -5.45 2.40 -0.82
N GLU A 54 -5.88 3.65 -0.65
CA GLU A 54 -6.68 4.08 0.51
C GLU A 54 -8.04 3.39 0.55
N GLN A 55 -8.68 3.20 -0.61
CA GLN A 55 -9.90 2.40 -0.73
C GLN A 55 -9.68 0.94 -0.34
N LEU A 56 -8.57 0.33 -0.79
CA LEU A 56 -8.21 -1.04 -0.42
C LEU A 56 -8.02 -1.16 1.09
N LEU A 57 -7.21 -0.27 1.68
CA LEU A 57 -6.95 -0.25 3.12
C LEU A 57 -8.24 -0.04 3.92
N THR A 58 -9.10 0.88 3.48
CA THR A 58 -10.42 1.11 4.09
C THR A 58 -11.30 -0.12 4.00
N SER A 59 -11.32 -0.83 2.86
CA SER A 59 -12.08 -2.06 2.68
C SER A 59 -11.65 -3.14 3.67
N ILE A 60 -10.34 -3.42 3.75
CA ILE A 60 -9.80 -4.44 4.66
C ILE A 60 -10.06 -4.03 6.12
N THR A 61 -9.89 -2.75 6.46
CA THR A 61 -10.12 -2.23 7.81
C THR A 61 -11.58 -2.34 8.22
N THR A 62 -12.51 -2.04 7.31
CA THR A 62 -13.96 -2.11 7.56
C THR A 62 -14.43 -3.55 7.73
N GLU A 63 -13.86 -4.48 6.97
CA GLU A 63 -14.17 -5.91 7.06
C GLU A 63 -13.62 -6.51 8.36
N ILE A 64 -12.36 -6.20 8.69
CA ILE A 64 -11.68 -6.82 9.84
C ILE A 64 -12.09 -6.18 11.16
N GLN A 65 -12.36 -4.87 11.18
CA GLN A 65 -12.66 -4.08 12.37
C GLN A 65 -11.59 -4.28 13.47
N PRO A 66 -10.36 -3.81 13.25
CA PRO A 66 -9.27 -4.00 14.21
C PRO A 66 -9.60 -3.34 15.55
N ARG A 67 -9.40 -4.08 16.65
CA ARG A 67 -9.75 -3.64 18.01
C ARG A 67 -8.59 -2.97 18.74
N THR A 68 -7.37 -3.23 18.31
CA THR A 68 -6.14 -2.78 18.96
C THR A 68 -5.18 -2.15 17.94
N PRO A 69 -4.19 -1.35 18.40
CA PRO A 69 -3.11 -0.86 17.54
C PRO A 69 -2.33 -1.99 16.86
N ILE A 70 -2.18 -3.14 17.54
CA ILE A 70 -1.52 -4.32 16.95
C ILE A 70 -2.37 -4.88 15.81
N GLU A 71 -3.68 -5.07 16.01
CA GLU A 71 -4.58 -5.51 14.94
C GLU A 71 -4.58 -4.52 13.77
N THR A 72 -4.53 -3.23 14.06
CA THR A 72 -4.46 -2.17 13.03
C THR A 72 -3.18 -2.30 12.20
N GLY A 73 -2.02 -2.48 12.84
CA GLY A 73 -0.77 -2.71 12.14
C GLY A 73 -0.77 -3.98 11.30
N LEU A 74 -1.49 -5.03 11.71
CA LEU A 74 -1.65 -6.24 10.90
C LEU A 74 -2.52 -6.00 9.66
N VAL A 75 -3.62 -5.27 9.80
CA VAL A 75 -4.47 -4.83 8.68
C VAL A 75 -3.66 -4.00 7.68
N GLU A 76 -2.82 -3.08 8.16
CA GLU A 76 -1.94 -2.28 7.31
C GLU A 76 -0.94 -3.17 6.54
N ARG A 77 -0.33 -4.17 7.19
CA ARG A 77 0.54 -5.16 6.51
C ARG A 77 -0.20 -5.94 5.44
N MET A 78 -1.45 -6.33 5.69
CA MET A 78 -2.29 -7.00 4.71
C MET A 78 -2.52 -6.10 3.48
N ALA A 79 -2.90 -4.83 3.69
CA ALA A 79 -3.08 -3.87 2.61
C ALA A 79 -1.79 -3.63 1.81
N ILE A 80 -0.65 -3.48 2.48
CA ILE A 80 0.67 -3.32 1.83
C ILE A 80 1.00 -4.54 0.97
N ALA A 81 0.89 -5.74 1.54
CA ALA A 81 1.20 -6.98 0.83
C ALA A 81 0.32 -7.14 -0.40
N HIS A 82 -0.99 -6.87 -0.26
CA HIS A 82 -1.93 -6.96 -1.37
C HIS A 82 -1.67 -5.90 -2.45
N TRP A 83 -1.31 -4.66 -2.08
CA TRP A 83 -0.92 -3.64 -3.05
C TRP A 83 0.32 -4.03 -3.86
N ARG A 84 1.36 -4.51 -3.17
CA ARG A 84 2.61 -4.98 -3.81
C ARG A 84 2.39 -6.21 -4.70
N GLN A 85 1.42 -7.06 -4.35
CA GLN A 85 1.00 -8.17 -5.20
C GLN A 85 0.38 -7.68 -6.51
N MET A 86 -0.60 -6.77 -6.43
CA MET A 86 -1.23 -6.20 -7.62
C MET A 86 -0.22 -5.46 -8.52
N ARG A 87 0.74 -4.76 -7.93
CA ARG A 87 1.86 -4.15 -8.65
C ARG A 87 2.68 -5.20 -9.40
N THR A 88 3.05 -6.29 -8.73
CA THR A 88 3.82 -7.38 -9.34
C THR A 88 3.09 -7.98 -10.55
N TRP A 89 1.78 -8.23 -10.44
CA TRP A 89 0.96 -8.70 -11.55
C TRP A 89 0.90 -7.70 -12.71
N ALA A 90 0.75 -6.41 -12.42
CA ALA A 90 0.71 -5.37 -13.45
C ALA A 90 2.06 -5.28 -14.20
N VAL A 91 3.18 -5.33 -13.48
CA VAL A 91 4.53 -5.33 -14.07
C VAL A 91 4.74 -6.60 -14.90
N GLN A 92 4.37 -7.78 -14.39
CA GLN A 92 4.51 -9.04 -15.11
C GLN A 92 3.74 -9.01 -16.44
N LYS A 93 2.48 -8.56 -16.41
CA LYS A 93 1.67 -8.38 -17.61
C LYS A 93 2.34 -7.41 -18.59
N ALA A 94 2.76 -6.23 -18.14
CA ALA A 94 3.37 -5.23 -18.99
C ALA A 94 4.68 -5.74 -19.63
N SER A 95 5.53 -6.41 -18.85
CA SER A 95 6.77 -7.02 -19.37
C SER A 95 6.49 -8.06 -20.44
N LEU A 96 5.52 -8.95 -20.22
CA LEU A 96 5.11 -9.96 -21.21
C LEU A 96 4.54 -9.30 -22.47
N ASP A 97 3.68 -8.29 -22.33
CA ASP A 97 3.10 -7.57 -23.46
C ASP A 97 4.18 -6.88 -24.31
N VAL A 98 5.18 -6.25 -23.66
CA VAL A 98 6.31 -5.61 -24.34
C VAL A 98 7.13 -6.64 -25.11
N GLU A 99 7.49 -7.77 -24.51
CA GLU A 99 8.23 -8.83 -25.20
C GLU A 99 7.44 -9.44 -26.36
N MET A 100 6.14 -9.67 -26.18
CA MET A 100 5.25 -10.21 -27.21
C MET A 100 5.07 -9.26 -28.39
N ALA A 101 5.20 -7.96 -28.17
CA ALA A 101 5.12 -6.92 -29.21
C ALA A 101 6.42 -6.73 -29.99
N ARG A 102 7.53 -7.35 -29.57
CA ARG A 102 8.80 -7.22 -30.28
C ARG A 102 8.76 -7.85 -31.68
N PRO A 103 9.42 -7.26 -32.69
CA PRO A 103 9.39 -7.76 -34.06
C PRO A 103 9.82 -9.23 -34.18
N GLU A 104 10.86 -9.64 -33.45
CA GLU A 104 11.38 -11.02 -33.42
C GLU A 104 10.35 -12.06 -32.94
N ASN A 105 9.39 -11.64 -32.13
CA ASN A 105 8.37 -12.50 -31.53
C ASN A 105 7.05 -12.45 -32.28
N THR A 106 7.01 -11.97 -33.53
CA THR A 106 5.74 -11.77 -34.28
C THR A 106 5.32 -12.99 -35.11
N SER A 107 6.25 -13.90 -35.41
CA SER A 107 6.03 -15.07 -36.26
C SER A 107 5.37 -16.24 -35.52
N GLY A 108 4.38 -16.88 -36.14
CA GLY A 108 3.71 -18.07 -35.62
C GLY A 108 2.43 -17.79 -34.82
N SER A 109 1.85 -18.85 -34.26
CA SER A 109 0.63 -18.77 -33.45
C SER A 109 0.89 -18.06 -32.12
N LYS A 110 -0.14 -17.43 -31.54
CA LYS A 110 0.00 -16.74 -30.23
C LYS A 110 0.58 -17.64 -29.12
N PRO A 111 0.15 -18.92 -28.96
CA PRO A 111 0.75 -19.80 -27.97
C PRO A 111 2.22 -20.13 -28.23
N ALA A 112 2.62 -20.32 -29.50
CA ALA A 112 4.00 -20.62 -29.87
C ALA A 112 4.93 -19.43 -29.60
N ARG A 113 4.49 -18.22 -29.94
CA ARG A 113 5.19 -16.96 -29.64
C ARG A 113 5.38 -16.78 -28.14
N PHE A 114 4.32 -17.00 -27.36
CA PHE A 114 4.37 -16.89 -25.90
C PHE A 114 5.35 -17.89 -25.28
N ALA A 115 5.35 -19.15 -25.74
CA ALA A 115 6.31 -20.15 -25.27
C ALA A 115 7.77 -19.75 -25.55
N GLY A 116 8.03 -19.15 -26.72
CA GLY A 116 9.34 -18.60 -27.08
C GLY A 116 9.77 -17.45 -26.18
N VAL A 117 8.87 -16.47 -25.96
CA VAL A 117 9.10 -15.33 -25.06
C VAL A 117 9.35 -15.81 -23.63
N PHE A 118 8.52 -16.72 -23.12
CA PHE A 118 8.65 -17.25 -21.77
C PHE A 118 9.98 -17.97 -21.56
N LYS A 119 10.41 -18.77 -22.55
CA LYS A 119 11.72 -19.42 -22.53
C LYS A 119 12.84 -18.39 -22.55
N SER A 120 12.80 -17.42 -23.45
CA SER A 120 13.80 -16.36 -23.54
C SER A 120 13.92 -15.54 -22.25
N LEU A 121 12.80 -15.17 -21.63
CA LEU A 121 12.79 -14.45 -20.35
C LEU A 121 13.39 -15.28 -19.22
N SER A 122 13.14 -16.58 -19.20
CA SER A 122 13.68 -17.50 -18.20
C SER A 122 15.19 -17.69 -18.37
N ASP A 123 15.65 -17.82 -19.61
CA ASP A 123 17.06 -18.10 -19.92
C ASP A 123 17.95 -16.85 -19.76
N ASN A 124 17.42 -15.66 -20.07
CA ASN A 124 18.18 -14.41 -20.14
C ASN A 124 17.96 -13.45 -18.97
N SER A 125 17.01 -13.73 -18.07
CA SER A 125 16.72 -12.82 -16.95
C SER A 125 16.32 -13.56 -15.67
N ASN A 126 16.79 -13.06 -14.52
CA ASN A 126 16.30 -13.53 -13.23
C ASN A 126 14.92 -12.91 -12.88
N LEU A 127 14.33 -12.14 -13.79
CA LEU A 127 13.09 -11.39 -13.55
C LEU A 127 11.94 -12.33 -13.23
N LEU A 128 11.81 -13.45 -13.95
CA LEU A 128 10.71 -14.39 -13.73
C LEU A 128 10.79 -15.06 -12.35
N ASN A 129 11.99 -15.46 -11.94
CA ASN A 129 12.22 -16.00 -10.60
C ASN A 129 11.97 -14.93 -9.52
N LEU A 130 12.46 -13.70 -9.74
CA LEU A 130 12.27 -12.60 -8.80
C LEU A 130 10.80 -12.26 -8.61
N VAL A 131 10.03 -12.21 -9.71
CA VAL A 131 8.58 -12.00 -9.71
C VAL A 131 7.88 -13.12 -8.93
N ASN A 132 8.18 -14.39 -9.21
CA ASN A 132 7.59 -15.53 -8.49
C ASN A 132 7.94 -15.50 -6.99
N CYS A 133 9.18 -15.17 -6.64
CA CYS A 133 9.62 -15.05 -5.25
C CYS A 133 8.92 -13.89 -4.53
N TYR A 134 8.74 -12.74 -5.20
CA TYR A 134 7.99 -11.62 -4.65
C TYR A 134 6.52 -11.97 -4.46
N GLU A 135 5.91 -12.63 -5.44
CA GLU A 135 4.52 -13.06 -5.37
C GLU A 135 4.28 -13.95 -4.14
N SER A 136 5.09 -15.00 -3.99
CA SER A 136 4.98 -15.88 -2.83
C SER A 136 5.33 -15.17 -1.52
N SER A 137 6.22 -14.16 -1.54
CA SER A 137 6.61 -13.43 -0.33
C SER A 137 5.51 -12.50 0.16
N PHE A 138 4.83 -11.79 -0.74
CA PHE A 138 3.71 -10.93 -0.39
C PHE A 138 2.50 -11.75 0.05
N GLU A 139 2.21 -12.84 -0.64
CA GLU A 139 1.16 -13.78 -0.24
C GLU A 139 1.40 -14.34 1.17
N ARG A 140 2.63 -14.81 1.46
CA ARG A 140 3.00 -15.24 2.81
C ARG A 140 2.88 -14.13 3.84
N SER A 141 3.27 -12.90 3.50
CA SER A 141 3.13 -11.75 4.41
C SER A 141 1.67 -11.47 4.74
N TYR A 142 0.79 -11.54 3.74
CA TYR A 142 -0.65 -11.36 3.91
C TYR A 142 -1.23 -12.43 4.84
N TYR A 143 -1.01 -13.71 4.52
CA TYR A 143 -1.56 -14.81 5.32
C TYR A 143 -0.97 -14.88 6.72
N ARG A 144 0.33 -14.58 6.91
CA ARG A 144 0.92 -14.50 8.26
C ARG A 144 0.28 -13.41 9.11
N ALA A 145 0.01 -12.23 8.53
CA ALA A 145 -0.67 -11.16 9.23
C ALA A 145 -2.10 -11.56 9.62
N LEU A 146 -2.85 -12.17 8.68
CA LEU A 146 -4.19 -12.68 8.94
C LEU A 146 -4.21 -13.78 10.00
N SER A 147 -3.34 -14.79 9.89
CA SER A 147 -3.23 -15.88 10.86
C SER A 147 -2.86 -15.37 12.26
N TYR A 148 -1.95 -14.40 12.35
CA TYR A 148 -1.59 -13.81 13.64
C TYR A 148 -2.76 -13.01 14.24
N LEU A 149 -3.50 -12.27 13.41
CA LEU A 149 -4.72 -11.58 13.84
C LEU A 149 -5.78 -12.56 14.36
N MET A 150 -6.01 -13.67 13.67
CA MET A 150 -6.94 -14.71 14.13
C MET A 150 -6.51 -15.29 15.47
N LYS A 151 -5.22 -15.60 15.64
CA LYS A 151 -4.66 -16.10 16.92
C LYS A 151 -4.82 -15.09 18.07
N LEU A 152 -4.62 -13.80 17.81
CA LEU A 152 -4.84 -12.74 18.81
C LEU A 152 -6.31 -12.69 19.25
N ARG A 153 -7.25 -12.97 18.35
CA ARG A 153 -8.68 -12.99 18.65
C ARG A 153 -9.12 -14.24 19.41
N GLU A 154 -8.44 -15.36 19.21
CA GLU A 154 -8.68 -16.61 19.93
C GLU A 154 -8.18 -16.57 21.39
N SER A 155 -7.19 -15.73 21.70
CA SER A 155 -6.66 -15.56 23.06
C SER A 155 -7.40 -14.44 23.81
N PRO A 156 -8.27 -14.74 24.79
CA PRO A 156 -9.10 -13.74 25.47
C PRO A 156 -8.33 -13.06 26.61
N ALA A 157 -7.16 -12.51 26.34
CA ALA A 157 -6.39 -11.76 27.33
C ALA A 157 -5.37 -10.81 26.66
N THR A 158 -5.81 -9.65 26.21
CA THR A 158 -4.95 -8.45 26.24
C THR A 158 -5.83 -7.24 26.50
N GLN A 159 -5.51 -6.53 27.57
CA GLN A 159 -6.13 -5.30 28.04
C GLN A 159 -6.46 -4.31 26.92
N ALA A 160 -7.46 -3.46 27.19
CA ALA A 160 -7.74 -2.28 26.40
C ALA A 160 -6.42 -1.56 26.05
N PRO A 161 -6.17 -1.27 24.77
CA PRO A 161 -4.91 -0.67 24.37
C PRO A 161 -4.78 0.71 25.01
N ASP A 162 -3.59 1.01 25.53
CA ASP A 162 -3.26 2.38 25.93
C ASP A 162 -3.48 3.30 24.71
N PRO A 163 -4.38 4.30 24.80
CA PRO A 163 -4.68 5.20 23.69
C PRO A 163 -3.46 6.00 23.22
N ASN A 164 -2.36 6.03 23.98
CA ASN A 164 -1.11 6.71 23.64
C ASN A 164 -0.05 5.82 22.98
N LEU A 165 -0.27 4.50 22.84
CA LEU A 165 0.68 3.64 22.13
C LEU A 165 0.64 3.92 20.62
N LEU A 166 1.74 4.46 20.10
CA LEU A 166 1.94 4.62 18.66
C LEU A 166 1.87 3.24 17.98
N PRO A 167 1.02 3.04 16.95
CA PRO A 167 0.98 1.80 16.21
C PRO A 167 2.31 1.55 15.47
N LEU A 168 2.69 0.26 15.39
CA LEU A 168 4.00 -0.24 14.93
C LEU A 168 4.35 0.06 13.45
N LEU A 169 3.48 0.71 12.69
CA LEU A 169 3.64 1.00 11.26
C LEU A 169 3.50 2.48 10.91
N THR A 170 3.68 3.34 11.90
CA THR A 170 3.77 4.79 11.70
C THR A 170 5.10 5.11 11.00
N CYS A 171 5.04 5.21 9.66
CA CYS A 171 5.96 5.96 8.80
C CYS A 171 7.35 5.34 8.53
N ALA A 172 7.54 4.72 7.35
CA ALA A 172 8.90 4.49 6.83
C ALA A 172 9.63 5.81 6.47
N HIS A 173 8.91 6.92 6.38
CA HIS A 173 9.50 8.26 6.29
C HIS A 173 9.84 8.88 7.66
N ALA A 174 9.43 8.29 8.79
CA ALA A 174 9.78 8.78 10.13
C ALA A 174 10.86 7.95 10.84
N THR A 175 11.41 6.92 10.18
CA THR A 175 12.57 6.20 10.73
C THR A 175 13.86 7.02 10.62
N TRP A 176 13.87 8.03 9.74
CA TRP A 176 14.96 8.96 9.57
C TRP A 176 14.47 10.36 9.94
N THR A 177 15.21 11.06 10.80
CA THR A 177 15.05 12.51 10.95
C THR A 177 15.28 13.15 9.58
N PRO A 178 14.42 14.08 9.11
CA PRO A 178 14.74 14.87 7.93
C PRO A 178 16.11 15.52 8.15
N ASP A 179 16.96 15.53 7.12
CA ASP A 179 18.18 16.33 7.16
C ASP A 179 17.78 17.77 7.51
N GLU A 180 18.37 18.34 8.56
CA GLU A 180 18.24 19.77 8.85
C GLU A 180 18.76 20.51 7.63
N VAL A 181 17.85 20.93 6.74
CA VAL A 181 18.16 21.90 5.71
C VAL A 181 18.43 23.18 6.46
N GLY A 182 19.70 23.44 6.74
CA GLY A 182 20.17 24.68 7.34
C GLY A 182 19.59 25.85 6.55
N LEU A 183 18.63 26.54 7.16
CA LEU A 183 18.19 27.85 6.68
C LEU A 183 19.45 28.72 6.60
N PRO A 184 19.71 29.42 5.49
CA PRO A 184 20.82 30.36 5.45
C PRO A 184 20.59 31.39 6.56
N ASN A 185 21.57 31.51 7.46
CA ASN A 185 21.58 32.46 8.57
C ASN A 185 21.05 33.82 8.10
N GLU A 186 19.96 34.29 8.69
CA GLU A 186 19.57 35.70 8.57
C GLU A 186 20.73 36.56 9.15
N PRO A 187 21.18 37.60 8.44
CA PRO A 187 22.18 38.50 9.00
C PRO A 187 21.56 39.26 10.17
N THR A 188 22.22 39.17 11.33
CA THR A 188 21.87 39.93 12.53
C THR A 188 21.93 41.43 12.24
N PRO A 189 20.91 42.24 12.60
CA PRO A 189 20.97 43.67 12.35
C PRO A 189 21.98 44.33 13.31
N GLU A 190 22.96 45.03 12.75
CA GLU A 190 23.87 45.90 13.48
C GLU A 190 23.07 46.94 14.28
N GLN A 191 23.31 47.03 15.59
CA GLN A 191 22.80 48.12 16.40
C GLN A 191 23.67 49.37 16.19
N PRO A 192 23.08 50.56 15.99
CA PRO A 192 23.85 51.78 15.81
C PRO A 192 24.41 52.26 17.15
N SER A 193 25.59 52.88 17.08
CA SER A 193 26.25 53.59 18.20
C SER A 193 25.60 54.94 18.48
#